data_AF-A0A2K3KH83-F1
#
_entry.id   AF-A0A2K3KH83-F1
#
_cell.length_a   1.000
_cell.length_b   1.000
_cell.length_c   1.000
_cell.angle_alpha   90.00
_cell.angle_beta   90.00
_cell.angle_gamma   90.00
#
_symmetry.space_group_name_H-M   'P 1'
#
loop_
_entity.id
_entity.type
_entity.pdbx_description
1 polymer ?
#
loop_
_entity_poly.entity_id
_entity_poly.type
_entity_poly.pdbx_seq_one_letter_code
_entity_poly.pdbx_strand_id
1 'polypeptide(L)'
;SVTPPKPQPPVKRLSPDELQARRDKGLCYNCDERYQRGHRCKRLFHLLIVEPEISSDDASALVLQGENSEPVIVAIEEQEEAPDPAQISLHAL
;
A
#
# COMPACT_ATOMS: atom_id res chain seq x y z
N SER A 1 3.03 -16.03 34.71
CA SER A 1 1.90 -15.40 33.98
C SER A 1 2.08 -15.68 32.50
N VAL A 2 1.12 -16.35 31.85
CA VAL A 2 1.17 -16.63 30.42
C VAL A 2 0.33 -15.57 29.72
N THR A 3 0.97 -14.68 28.96
CA THR A 3 0.27 -13.66 28.18
C THR A 3 -0.38 -14.33 26.96
N PRO A 4 -1.68 -14.11 26.70
CA PRO A 4 -2.34 -14.70 25.54
C PRO A 4 -1.77 -14.14 24.22
N PRO A 5 -1.68 -14.97 23.16
CA PRO A 5 -1.13 -14.54 21.88
C PRO A 5 -2.02 -13.47 21.25
N LYS A 6 -1.41 -12.39 20.78
CA LYS A 6 -2.11 -11.31 20.08
C LYS A 6 -2.64 -11.84 18.74
N PRO A 7 -3.93 -11.62 18.39
CA PRO A 7 -4.45 -12.05 17.10
C PRO A 7 -3.65 -11.38 15.98
N GLN A 8 -3.07 -12.19 15.08
CA GLN A 8 -2.32 -11.69 13.94
C GLN A 8 -3.28 -11.44 12.76
N PRO A 9 -3.09 -10.34 12.03
CA PRO A 9 -3.92 -10.08 10.85
C PRO A 9 -3.68 -11.17 9.79
N PRO A 10 -4.70 -11.51 9.00
CA PRO A 10 -4.56 -12.46 7.91
C PRO A 10 -3.54 -11.94 6.88
N VAL A 11 -2.49 -12.71 6.64
CA VAL A 11 -1.45 -12.36 5.65
C VAL A 11 -1.91 -12.84 4.28
N LYS A 12 -2.22 -11.91 3.38
CA LYS A 12 -2.42 -12.22 1.96
C LYS A 12 -1.07 -12.50 1.31
N ARG A 13 -0.96 -13.66 0.66
CA ARG A 13 0.21 -14.06 -0.14
C ARG A 13 -0.19 -14.06 -1.60
N LEU A 14 0.62 -13.41 -2.43
CA LEU A 14 0.46 -13.50 -3.89
C LEU A 14 0.89 -14.87 -4.37
N SER A 15 0.16 -15.42 -5.35
CA SER A 15 0.61 -16.59 -6.07
C SER A 15 1.84 -16.27 -6.96
N PRO A 16 2.60 -17.28 -7.41
CA PRO A 16 3.70 -17.05 -8.34
C PRO A 16 3.27 -16.32 -9.62
N ASP A 17 2.11 -16.68 -10.16
CA ASP A 17 1.56 -16.09 -11.40
C ASP A 17 1.17 -14.61 -11.18
N GLU A 18 0.56 -14.29 -10.04
CA GLU A 18 0.24 -12.90 -9.68
C GLU A 18 1.49 -12.06 -9.48
N LEU A 19 2.53 -12.64 -8.86
CA LEU A 19 3.80 -11.97 -8.67
C LEU A 19 4.47 -11.68 -10.01
N GLN A 20 4.44 -12.64 -10.95
CA GLN A 20 4.95 -12.44 -12.31
C GLN A 20 4.17 -11.33 -13.03
N ALA A 21 2.84 -11.40 -13.02
CA ALA A 21 2.00 -10.40 -13.65
C ALA A 21 2.23 -8.99 -13.08
N ARG A 22 2.52 -8.86 -11.77
CA ARG A 22 2.91 -7.57 -11.17
C ARG A 22 4.29 -7.11 -11.62
N ARG A 23 5.27 -8.00 -11.71
CA ARG A 23 6.62 -7.67 -12.22
C ARG A 23 6.56 -7.18 -13.67
N ASP A 24 5.80 -7.86 -14.53
CA ASP A 24 5.66 -7.50 -15.94
C ASP A 24 5.00 -6.12 -16.12
N LYS A 25 4.06 -5.78 -15.22
CA LYS A 25 3.42 -4.45 -15.17
C LYS A 25 4.26 -3.39 -14.45
N GLY A 26 5.38 -3.76 -13.85
CA GLY A 26 6.22 -2.86 -13.05
C GLY A 26 5.51 -2.31 -11.81
N LEU A 27 4.58 -3.07 -11.21
CA LEU A 27 3.81 -2.66 -10.03
C LEU A 27 4.44 -3.15 -8.74
N CYS A 28 4.19 -2.42 -7.66
CA CYS A 28 4.58 -2.82 -6.32
C CYS A 28 3.84 -4.11 -5.90
N TYR A 29 4.49 -4.93 -5.06
CA TYR A 29 3.90 -6.17 -4.56
C TYR A 29 2.78 -5.97 -3.55
N ASN A 30 2.65 -4.77 -2.97
CA ASN A 30 1.66 -4.45 -1.94
C ASN A 30 0.59 -3.44 -2.38
N CYS A 31 0.85 -2.63 -3.41
CA CYS A 31 -0.08 -1.62 -3.91
C CYS A 31 0.00 -1.52 -5.43
N ASP A 32 -0.90 -0.75 -6.03
CA ASP A 32 -1.01 -0.62 -7.49
C ASP A 32 -0.21 0.58 -8.05
N GLU A 33 0.82 1.02 -7.33
CA GLU A 33 1.76 2.05 -7.76
C GLU A 33 2.99 1.42 -8.44
N ARG A 34 3.68 2.17 -9.31
CA ARG A 34 4.92 1.70 -9.97
C ARG A 34 6.00 1.38 -8.94
N TYR A 35 6.66 0.24 -9.11
CA TYR A 35 7.76 -0.19 -8.26
C TYR A 35 9.04 0.57 -8.60
N GLN A 36 9.70 1.11 -7.58
CA GLN A 36 11.01 1.75 -7.66
C GLN A 36 11.86 1.35 -6.46
N ARG A 37 13.19 1.43 -6.58
CA ARG A 37 14.08 1.16 -5.43
C ARG A 37 13.79 2.16 -4.32
N GLY A 38 13.51 1.67 -3.11
CA GLY A 38 13.13 2.51 -1.97
C GLY A 38 11.64 2.89 -1.93
N HIS A 39 10.80 2.31 -2.79
CA HIS A 39 9.35 2.54 -2.76
C HIS A 39 8.76 2.22 -1.37
N ARG A 40 7.97 3.15 -0.84
CA ARG A 40 7.20 3.00 0.40
C ARG A 40 5.72 3.16 0.06
N CYS A 41 4.96 2.06 0.19
CA CYS A 41 3.52 2.11 -0.01
C CYS A 41 2.89 3.12 0.96
N LYS A 42 1.85 3.81 0.50
CA LYS A 42 1.02 4.63 1.40
C LYS A 42 0.49 3.77 2.54
N ARG A 43 0.59 4.28 3.78
CA ARG A 43 0.11 3.56 4.97
C ARG A 43 -1.41 3.48 4.91
N LEU A 44 -1.93 2.27 4.79
CA LEU A 44 -3.34 1.99 5.05
C LEU A 44 -3.54 2.06 6.57
N PHE A 45 -4.50 2.86 7.01
CA PHE A 45 -4.96 2.85 8.40
C PHE A 45 -6.23 2.00 8.48
N HIS A 46 -6.34 1.21 9.54
CA HIS A 46 -7.55 0.45 9.82
C HIS A 46 -8.44 1.28 10.74
N LEU A 47 -9.68 1.53 10.32
CA LEU A 47 -10.71 2.12 11.16
C LEU A 47 -11.45 0.99 11.87
N LEU A 48 -11.52 1.05 13.19
CA LEU A 48 -12.42 0.21 13.97
C LEU A 48 -13.76 0.94 14.04
N ILE A 49 -14.79 0.36 13.45
CA ILE A 49 -16.16 0.85 13.56
C ILE A 49 -16.79 0.10 14.73
N VAL A 50 -17.26 0.86 15.71
CA VAL A 50 -18.09 0.35 16.81
C VAL A 50 -19.52 0.67 16.44
N GLU A 51 -20.35 -0.36 16.27
CA GLU A 51 -21.79 -0.16 16.15
C GLU A 51 -22.32 0.30 17.51
N PRO A 52 -22.99 1.47 17.58
CA PRO A 52 -23.63 1.88 18.81
C PRO A 52 -24.77 0.90 19.10
N GLU A 53 -24.83 0.40 20.33
CA GLU A 53 -26.03 -0.22 20.87
C GLU A 53 -27.13 0.85 20.90
N ILE A 54 -27.97 0.89 19.87
CA ILE A 54 -29.01 1.92 19.72
C ILE A 54 -30.12 1.62 20.74
N SER A 55 -30.04 2.18 21.94
CA SER A 55 -31.25 2.37 22.75
C SER A 55 -32.08 3.47 22.08
N SER A 56 -33.38 3.23 21.96
CA SER A 56 -34.38 3.96 21.15
C SER A 56 -34.47 5.49 21.32
N ASP A 57 -33.68 6.14 22.19
CA ASP A 57 -33.97 7.49 22.67
C ASP A 57 -32.98 8.61 22.23
N ASP A 58 -31.86 8.32 21.57
CA ASP A 58 -30.89 9.37 21.19
C ASP A 58 -30.46 9.30 19.71
N ALA A 59 -31.37 9.66 18.81
CA ALA A 59 -31.09 9.85 17.39
C ALA A 59 -30.51 11.24 17.10
N SER A 60 -29.25 11.49 17.50
CA SER A 60 -28.47 12.61 16.97
C SER A 60 -27.40 12.08 16.00
N ALA A 61 -27.74 12.10 14.71
CA ALA A 61 -26.90 11.61 13.62
C ALA A 61 -25.59 12.42 13.49
N LEU A 62 -24.45 11.72 13.55
CA LEU A 62 -23.13 12.28 13.25
C LEU A 62 -22.94 12.39 11.74
N VAL A 63 -22.83 13.61 11.23
CA VAL A 63 -22.49 13.90 9.83
C VAL A 63 -20.97 14.00 9.69
N LEU A 64 -20.34 13.03 9.01
CA LEU A 64 -18.94 13.13 8.60
C LEU A 64 -18.86 14.02 7.34
N GLN A 65 -18.47 15.27 7.50
CA GLN A 65 -18.10 16.14 6.38
C GLN A 65 -16.67 15.79 5.94
N GLY A 66 -16.54 15.03 4.86
CA GLY A 66 -15.26 14.76 4.22
C GLY A 66 -14.85 15.92 3.33
N GLU A 67 -13.94 16.77 3.80
CA GLU A 67 -13.28 17.77 2.95
C GLU A 67 -12.16 17.11 2.13
N ASN A 68 -12.45 16.91 0.84
CA ASN A 68 -11.55 16.33 -0.15
C ASN A 68 -10.45 17.34 -0.51
N SER A 69 -9.26 17.22 0.07
CA SER A 69 -8.08 17.97 -0.37
C SER A 69 -7.43 17.25 -1.56
N GLU A 70 -7.50 17.86 -2.75
CA GLU A 70 -6.86 17.35 -3.97
C GLU A 70 -5.33 17.38 -3.85
N PRO A 71 -4.60 16.34 -4.30
CA PRO A 71 -3.14 16.37 -4.34
C PRO A 71 -2.64 17.20 -5.54
N VAL A 72 -1.90 18.27 -5.27
CA VAL A 72 -1.19 19.06 -6.28
C VAL A 72 -0.04 18.21 -6.84
N ILE A 73 -0.14 17.85 -8.12
CA ILE A 73 0.89 17.15 -8.88
C ILE A 73 1.93 18.19 -9.31
N VAL A 74 3.12 18.16 -8.71
CA VAL A 74 4.26 18.93 -9.20
C VAL A 74 4.97 18.07 -10.25
N ALA A 75 4.86 18.48 -11.51
CA ALA A 75 5.66 17.93 -12.59
C ALA A 75 7.14 18.25 -12.32
N ILE A 76 7.98 17.22 -12.27
CA ILE A 76 9.44 17.38 -12.30
C ILE A 76 9.91 16.67 -13.57
N GLU A 77 10.53 17.48 -14.42
CA GLU A 77 10.99 17.20 -15.78
C GLU A 77 12.11 16.15 -15.80
N GLU A 78 12.10 15.36 -16.87
CA GLU A 78 13.10 14.38 -17.25
C GLU A 78 14.49 15.01 -17.41
N GLN A 79 15.49 14.44 -16.73
CA GLN A 79 16.88 14.48 -17.22
C GLN A 79 17.25 13.06 -17.65
N GLU A 80 17.30 12.85 -18.97
CA GLU A 80 17.97 11.73 -19.60
C GLU A 80 19.46 11.79 -19.26
N GLU A 81 19.97 10.79 -18.54
CA GLU A 81 21.38 10.43 -18.59
C GLU A 81 21.48 8.96 -19.00
N ALA A 82 22.22 8.74 -20.09
CA ALA A 82 22.35 7.48 -20.83
C ALA A 82 22.84 6.31 -19.96
N PRO A 83 22.55 5.04 -20.35
CA PRO A 83 22.80 3.88 -19.50
C PRO A 83 24.30 3.56 -19.37
N ASP A 84 24.78 3.49 -18.12
CA ASP A 84 26.01 2.76 -17.78
C ASP A 84 25.85 1.29 -18.24
N PRO A 85 26.72 0.75 -19.12
CA PRO A 85 26.63 -0.64 -19.53
C PRO A 85 26.91 -1.55 -18.34
N ALA A 86 25.83 -1.98 -17.67
CA ALA A 86 25.87 -2.91 -16.56
C ALA A 86 26.79 -4.10 -16.86
N GLN A 87 27.93 -4.14 -16.19
CA GLN A 87 28.88 -5.25 -16.30
C GLN A 87 28.38 -6.40 -15.44
N ILE A 88 27.86 -7.45 -16.09
CA ILE A 88 27.53 -8.71 -15.43
C ILE A 88 28.81 -9.50 -15.17
N SER A 89 29.04 -9.86 -13.90
CA SER A 89 30.18 -10.68 -13.46
C SER A 89 30.06 -12.12 -13.98
N LEU A 90 31.17 -12.68 -14.46
CA LEU A 90 31.28 -14.03 -15.04
C LEU A 90 30.82 -15.18 -14.11
N HIS A 91 30.69 -14.92 -12.80
CA HIS A 91 30.33 -15.92 -11.80
C HIS A 91 28.81 -16.13 -11.63
N ALA A 92 27.98 -15.59 -12.53
CA ALA A 92 26.52 -15.62 -12.42
C ALA A 92 25.81 -16.71 -13.27
N LEU A 93 26.55 -17.67 -13.85
CA LEU A 93 26.01 -18.84 -14.56
C LEU A 93 26.11 -20.11 -13.71
#